data_AF-A0A1I4VNA8-F1
#
_entry.id   AF-A0A1I4VNA8-F1
#
_cell.length_a   1.000
_cell.length_b   1.000
_cell.length_c   1.000
_cell.angle_alpha   90.00
_cell.angle_beta   90.00
_cell.angle_gamma   90.00
#
_symmetry.space_group_name_H-M   'P 1'
#
loop_
_entity.id
_entity.type
_entity.pdbx_description
1 polymer ?
#
loop_
_entity_poly.entity_id
_entity_poly.type
_entity_poly.pdbx_seq_one_letter_code
_entity_poly.pdbx_strand_id
1 'polypeptide(L)' 'MPRYFFHVTHERHEPDLEGEELPDKHAAWHEATVTAGQILQSLDGKLTPDRGWRMEVVDEFQNTLYVLHIHAEKPK' A
#
# COMPACT_ATOMS: atom_id res chain seq x y z
N MET A 1 6.50 19.44 6.10
CA MET A 1 6.67 18.06 6.61
C MET A 1 7.10 17.20 5.42
N PRO A 2 7.86 16.10 5.59
CA PRO A 2 8.20 15.25 4.45
C PRO A 2 6.94 14.65 3.82
N ARG A 3 6.97 14.48 2.51
CA ARG A 3 5.87 13.87 1.75
C ARG A 3 6.14 12.40 1.51
N TYR A 4 5.12 11.58 1.65
CA TYR A 4 5.16 10.14 1.41
C TYR A 4 4.10 9.75 0.40
N PHE A 5 4.36 8.72 -0.39
CA PHE A 5 3.43 8.23 -1.41
C PHE A 5 3.13 6.76 -1.17
N PHE A 6 1.89 6.36 -1.42
CA PHE A 6 1.37 5.03 -1.15
C PHE A 6 0.92 4.38 -2.47
N HIS A 7 1.86 3.87 -3.26
CA HIS A 7 1.55 3.28 -4.56
C HIS A 7 0.92 1.90 -4.38
N VAL A 8 -0.30 1.71 -4.87
CA VAL A 8 -1.05 0.46 -4.72
C VAL A 8 -1.05 -0.29 -6.02
N THR A 9 -0.84 -1.60 -5.95
CA THR A 9 -0.98 -2.51 -7.08
C THR A 9 -1.98 -3.59 -6.74
N HIS A 10 -3.09 -3.58 -7.46
CA HIS A 10 -4.09 -4.66 -7.44
C HIS A 10 -4.67 -4.83 -8.84
N GLU A 11 -4.26 -5.89 -9.54
CA GLU A 11 -4.47 -6.13 -10.98
C GLU A 11 -3.78 -5.11 -11.90
N ARG A 12 -3.79 -3.83 -11.53
CA ARG A 12 -3.09 -2.72 -12.18
C ARG A 12 -2.31 -1.94 -11.13
N HIS A 13 -1.23 -1.31 -11.59
CA HIS A 13 -0.44 -0.41 -10.78
C HIS A 13 -1.09 0.97 -10.80
N GLU A 14 -1.47 1.46 -9.63
CA GLU A 14 -2.11 2.76 -9.40
C GLU A 14 -1.14 3.61 -8.56
N PRO A 15 -0.32 4.46 -9.21
CA PRO A 15 0.59 5.33 -8.50
C PRO A 15 -0.19 6.44 -7.79
N ASP A 16 0.02 6.56 -6.49
CA ASP A 16 -0.28 7.80 -5.76
C ASP A 16 0.62 8.95 -6.28
N LEU A 17 -0.01 9.99 -6.85
CA LEU A 17 0.66 11.17 -7.41
C LEU A 17 0.59 12.38 -6.48
N GLU A 18 -0.27 12.35 -5.46
CA GLU A 18 -0.50 13.47 -4.56
C GLU A 18 0.40 13.33 -3.33
N GLY A 19 0.45 12.12 -2.76
CA GLY A 19 1.14 11.84 -1.51
C GLY A 19 0.57 12.60 -0.31
N GLU A 20 1.09 12.29 0.86
CA GLU A 20 0.64 12.87 2.13
C GLU A 20 1.82 13.44 2.92
N GLU A 21 1.61 14.60 3.55
CA GLU A 21 2.59 15.20 4.44
C GLU A 21 2.47 14.62 5.85
N LEU A 22 3.49 13.87 6.27
CA LEU A 22 3.51 13.21 7.57
C LEU A 22 4.77 13.60 8.36
N PRO A 23 4.75 13.58 9.71
CA PRO A 23 5.89 14.02 10.51
C PRO A 23 7.17 13.22 10.27
N ASP A 24 7.06 11.90 10.11
CA ASP A 24 8.19 10.98 9.99
C ASP A 24 7.78 9.63 9.38
N LYS A 25 8.76 8.72 9.26
CA LYS A 25 8.59 7.38 8.70
C LYS A 25 7.72 6.45 9.58
N HIS A 26 7.56 6.75 10.87
CA HIS A 26 6.69 5.99 11.75
C HIS A 26 5.23 6.36 11.51
N ALA A 27 4.95 7.65 11.31
CA ALA A 27 3.64 8.12 10.88
C ALA A 27 3.27 7.55 9.50
N ALA A 28 4.21 7.54 8.55
CA ALA A 28 4.00 6.91 7.24
C ALA A 28 3.68 5.41 7.34
N TRP A 29 4.36 4.68 8.25
CA TRP A 29 4.03 3.27 8.50
C TRP A 29 2.63 3.10 9.11
N HIS A 30 2.27 3.92 10.08
CA HIS A 30 0.94 3.89 10.69
C HIS A 30 -0.15 4.10 9.62
N GLU A 31 -0.02 5.16 8.83
CA GLU A 31 -0.96 5.46 7.75
C GLU A 31 -1.03 4.30 6.74
N ALA A 32 0.11 3.79 6.26
CA ALA A 32 0.15 2.67 5.32
C ALA A 32 -0.66 1.46 5.79
N THR A 33 -0.57 1.11 7.07
CA THR A 33 -1.34 -0.03 7.62
C THR A 33 -2.84 0.25 7.71
N VAL A 34 -3.23 1.49 8.01
CA VAL A 34 -4.64 1.92 8.05
C VAL A 34 -5.22 1.94 6.64
N THR A 35 -4.53 2.57 5.68
CA THR A 35 -4.95 2.64 4.27
C THR A 35 -5.06 1.24 3.67
N ALA A 36 -4.09 0.35 3.93
CA ALA A 36 -4.14 -1.04 3.48
C ALA A 36 -5.41 -1.74 3.98
N GLY A 37 -5.74 -1.60 5.26
CA GLY A 37 -6.97 -2.18 5.84
C GLY A 37 -8.24 -1.67 5.16
N GLN A 38 -8.33 -0.36 4.90
CA GLN A 38 -9.47 0.27 4.23
C GLN A 38 -9.63 -0.22 2.78
N ILE A 39 -8.53 -0.33 2.03
CA ILE A 39 -8.55 -0.85 0.65
C ILE A 39 -8.99 -2.30 0.64
N LEU A 40 -8.44 -3.15 1.51
CA LEU A 40 -8.86 -4.56 1.58
C LEU A 40 -10.33 -4.71 1.94
N GLN A 41 -10.83 -3.88 2.85
CA GLN A 41 -12.25 -3.85 3.19
C GLN A 41 -13.11 -3.49 1.97
N SER A 42 -12.66 -2.56 1.14
CA SER A 42 -13.38 -2.13 -0.07
C SER A 42 -13.29 -3.14 -1.23
N LEU A 43 -12.30 -4.04 -1.23
CA LEU A 43 -12.24 -5.14 -2.20
C LEU A 43 -13.40 -6.13 -2.04
N ASP A 44 -14.09 -6.17 -0.90
CA ASP A 44 -15.33 -6.93 -0.68
C ASP A 44 -15.23 -8.40 -1.17
N GLY A 45 -14.16 -9.09 -0.76
CA GLY A 45 -13.92 -10.49 -1.11
C GLY A 45 -13.35 -10.76 -2.51
N LYS A 46 -13.02 -9.73 -3.30
CA LYS A 46 -12.46 -9.87 -4.65
C LYS A 46 -10.96 -10.20 -4.69
N LEU A 47 -10.29 -10.22 -3.54
CA LEU A 47 -8.90 -10.69 -3.44
C LEU A 47 -8.87 -12.22 -3.60
N THR A 48 -8.82 -12.69 -4.84
CA THR A 48 -8.79 -14.12 -5.14
C THR A 48 -7.37 -14.68 -5.01
N PRO A 49 -7.23 -16.01 -4.79
CA PRO A 49 -5.97 -16.69 -5.08
C PRO A 49 -5.48 -16.31 -6.49
N ASP A 50 -4.17 -16.17 -6.66
CA ASP A 50 -3.49 -15.69 -7.88
C ASP A 50 -3.58 -14.18 -8.15
N ARG A 51 -4.35 -13.41 -7.36
CA ARG A 51 -4.38 -11.94 -7.40
C ARG A 51 -3.75 -11.37 -6.14
N GLY A 52 -2.48 -10.99 -6.25
CA GLY A 52 -1.78 -10.29 -5.18
C GLY A 52 -2.26 -8.85 -5.02
N TRP A 53 -2.18 -8.35 -3.79
CA TRP A 53 -2.26 -6.94 -3.46
C TRP A 53 -0.92 -6.49 -2.90
N ARG A 54 -0.45 -5.33 -3.34
CA ARG A 54 0.84 -4.76 -2.93
C ARG A 54 0.68 -3.26 -2.71
N MET A 55 1.33 -2.73 -1.68
CA MET A 55 1.50 -1.30 -1.47
C MET A 55 2.97 -0.99 -1.25
N GLU A 56 3.48 0.01 -1.95
CA GLU A 56 4.81 0.56 -1.77
C GLU A 56 4.69 1.93 -1.11
N VAL A 57 5.41 2.13 -0.01
CA VAL A 57 5.51 3.40 0.68
C VAL A 57 6.86 4.01 0.31
N VAL A 58 6.85 5.15 -0.37
CA VAL A 58 8.07 5.85 -0.80
C VAL A 58 8.11 7.26 -0.22
N ASP A 59 9.32 7.79 -0.02
CA ASP A 59 9.52 9.18 0.41
C ASP A 59 9.54 10.18 -0.76
N GLU A 60 9.66 11.47 -0.45
CA GLU A 60 9.74 12.56 -1.41
C GLU A 60 10.92 12.48 -2.39
N PHE A 61 11.93 11.67 -2.07
CA PHE A 61 13.09 11.42 -2.93
C PHE A 61 12.94 10.11 -3.72
N GLN A 62 11.74 9.51 -3.73
CA GLN A 62 11.43 8.24 -4.38
C GLN A 62 12.18 7.04 -3.80
N ASN A 63 12.65 7.11 -2.55
CA ASN A 63 13.20 5.94 -1.88
C ASN A 63 12.07 5.10 -1.30
N THR A 64 12.00 3.82 -1.67
CA THR A 64 11.10 2.87 -1.04
C THR A 64 11.48 2.66 0.42
N LEU A 65 10.55 2.95 1.32
CA LEU A 65 10.71 2.76 2.76
C LEU A 65 10.13 1.43 3.22
N TYR A 66 8.93 1.09 2.74
CA TYR A 66 8.20 -0.11 3.11
C TYR A 66 7.48 -0.72 1.92
N VAL A 67 7.27 -2.03 1.97
CA VAL A 67 6.42 -2.75 1.02
C VAL A 67 5.51 -3.71 1.78
N LEU A 68 4.20 -3.56 1.58
CA LEU A 68 3.19 -4.47 2.13
C LEU A 68 2.75 -5.43 1.03
N HIS A 69 2.65 -6.71 1.38
CA HIS A 69 2.22 -7.78 0.48
C HIS A 69 1.09 -8.58 1.11
N ILE A 70 0.01 -8.76 0.35
CA ILE A 70 -1.10 -9.61 0.75
C ILE A 70 -1.43 -10.51 -0.44
N HIS A 71 -1.43 -11.82 -0.19
CA HIS A 71 -1.70 -12.83 -1.18
C HIS A 71 -2.58 -13.92 -0.56
N ALA A 72 -3.49 -14.44 -1.37
CA ALA A 72 -4.26 -15.62 -1.04
C ALA A 72 -3.64 -16.84 -1.75
N GLU A 73 -3.59 -17.97 -1.05
CA GLU A 73 -3.09 -19.23 -1.59
C GLU A 73 -4.17 -20.31 -1.49
N LYS A 74 -4.16 -21.24 -2.45
CA LYS A 74 -4.92 -22.49 -2.32
C LYS A 74 -4.03 -23.51 -1.60
N PRO A 75 -4.48 -24.09 -0.48
CA PRO A 75 -3.75 -25.19 0.14
C PRO A 75 -3.65 -26.37 -0.84
N LYS A 76 -2.52 -27.09 -0.78
CA LYS A 76 -2.25 -28.27 -1.60
C LYS A 76 -3.03 -29.50 -1.12
#